data_AF-A0A7J7H0Z9-F1
#
_entry.id   AF-A0A7J7H0Z9-F1
#
_cell.length_a   1.000
_cell.length_b   1.000
_cell.length_c   1.000
_cell.angle_alpha   90.00
_cell.angle_beta   90.00
_cell.angle_gamma   90.00
#
_symmetry.space_group_name_H-M   'P 1'
#
loop_
_entity.id
_entity.type
_entity.pdbx_description
1 polymer ?
#
loop_
_entity_poly.entity_id
_entity_poly.type
_entity_poly.pdbx_seq_one_letter_code
_entity_poly.pdbx_strand_id
1 'polypeptide(L)' 'MGLVSANDDHQLLSKIATNDGHGENCAYFDGWKAYDNDPFHPIENRNGVIQMGLSENQVL' A
#
# COMPACT_ATOMS: atom_id res chain seq x y z
N MET A 1 20.77 -39.29 22.35
CA MET A 1 19.40 -38.80 22.09
C MET A 1 19.49 -37.28 22.10
N GLY A 2 19.79 -36.67 20.95
CA GLY A 2 20.03 -35.23 20.84
C GLY A 2 18.73 -34.46 20.98
N LEU A 3 18.69 -33.52 21.92
CA LEU A 3 17.59 -32.59 22.10
C LEU A 3 17.53 -31.66 20.88
N VAL A 4 16.63 -31.96 19.96
CA VAL A 4 16.21 -31.00 18.94
C VAL A 4 15.43 -29.90 19.68
N SER A 5 16.04 -28.73 19.81
CA SER A 5 15.33 -27.54 20.28
C SER A 5 14.26 -27.22 19.24
N ALA A 6 13.00 -27.45 19.60
CA ALA A 6 11.84 -27.10 18.78
C ALA A 6 11.67 -25.58 18.74
N ASN A 7 12.59 -24.91 18.04
CA ASN A 7 12.37 -23.60 17.46
C ASN A 7 12.25 -23.81 15.95
N ASP A 8 11.30 -24.65 15.54
CA ASP A 8 10.73 -24.49 14.21
C ASP A 8 9.94 -23.19 14.27
N ASP A 9 10.65 -22.07 14.09
CA ASP A 9 10.07 -20.83 13.60
C ASP A 9 9.48 -21.17 12.23
N HIS A 10 8.28 -21.75 12.25
CA HIS A 10 7.42 -21.87 11.10
C HIS A 10 7.15 -20.44 10.65
N GLN A 11 8.06 -19.87 9.84
CA GLN A 11 7.82 -18.68 9.06
C GLN A 11 6.63 -19.01 8.16
N LEU A 12 5.44 -18.69 8.66
CA LEU A 12 4.16 -18.96 8.02
C LEU A 12 4.07 -18.23 6.67
N LEU A 13 4.85 -17.16 6.52
CA LEU A 13 4.93 -16.31 5.35
C LEU A 13 6.32 -16.41 4.72
N SER A 14 6.36 -16.38 3.39
CA SER A 14 7.60 -16.37 2.63
C SER A 14 8.37 -15.05 2.83
N LYS A 15 9.68 -15.08 2.59
CA LYS A 15 10.52 -13.86 2.57
C LYS A 15 10.03 -12.81 1.56
N ILE A 16 9.32 -13.21 0.51
CA ILE A 16 8.74 -12.28 -0.45
C ILE A 16 7.54 -11.55 0.19
N ALA A 17 6.71 -12.27 0.94
CA ALA A 17 5.54 -11.70 1.60
C ALA A 17 5.88 -10.78 2.77
N THR A 18 7.04 -10.97 3.41
CA THR A 18 7.48 -10.17 4.57
C THR A 18 8.51 -9.09 4.24
N ASN A 19 8.90 -8.93 2.98
CA ASN A 19 9.90 -7.94 2.57
C ASN A 19 9.24 -6.64 2.08
N ASP A 20 9.99 -5.53 2.10
CA ASP A 20 9.54 -4.17 1.73
C ASP A 20 9.40 -3.95 0.21
N GLY A 21 9.23 -5.04 -0.57
CA GLY A 21 9.14 -4.99 -2.03
C GLY A 21 7.91 -4.24 -2.55
N HIS A 22 6.90 -4.02 -1.69
CA HIS A 22 5.72 -3.23 -2.04
C HIS A 22 6.00 -1.75 -2.23
N GLY A 23 7.16 -1.26 -1.77
CA GLY A 23 7.60 0.10 -2.04
C GLY A 23 6.68 1.18 -1.46
N GLU A 24 5.81 0.81 -0.51
CA GLU A 24 4.85 1.73 0.12
C GLU A 24 5.53 2.91 0.81
N ASN A 25 6.81 2.78 1.15
CA ASN A 25 7.65 3.85 1.73
C ASN A 25 8.36 4.71 0.68
N CYS A 26 8.17 4.45 -0.62
CA CYS A 26 8.77 5.23 -1.70
C CYS A 26 7.96 6.51 -1.97
N ALA A 27 8.66 7.62 -2.19
CA ALA A 27 8.06 8.94 -2.48
C ALA A 27 7.12 8.96 -3.71
N TYR A 28 7.25 7.99 -4.63
CA TYR A 28 6.32 7.82 -5.76
C TYR A 28 4.88 7.57 -5.33
N PHE A 29 4.64 7.05 -4.12
CA PHE A 29 3.30 6.80 -3.58
C PHE A 29 2.74 7.95 -2.76
N ASP A 30 3.52 9.00 -2.47
CA ASP A 30 3.07 10.11 -1.62
C ASP A 30 1.86 10.82 -2.23
N GLY A 31 1.83 11.01 -3.55
CA GLY A 31 0.69 11.59 -4.25
C GLY A 31 -0.57 10.73 -4.16
N TRP A 32 -0.42 9.41 -4.23
CA TRP A 32 -1.55 8.48 -4.09
C TRP A 32 -2.08 8.46 -2.65
N LYS A 33 -1.20 8.44 -1.65
CA LYS A 33 -1.59 8.56 -0.23
C LYS A 33 -2.24 9.90 0.08
N ALA A 34 -1.80 11.01 -0.54
CA ALA A 34 -2.43 12.31 -0.37
C ALA A 34 -3.86 12.32 -0.90
N TYR A 35 -4.09 11.70 -2.06
CA TYR A 35 -5.43 11.50 -2.60
C TYR A 35 -6.31 10.61 -1.71
N ASP A 36 -5.78 9.50 -1.19
CA ASP A 36 -6.52 8.58 -0.31
C ASP A 36 -6.94 9.24 1.02
N ASN A 37 -6.09 10.12 1.57
CA ASN A 37 -6.37 10.81 2.82
C ASN A 37 -7.31 12.03 2.67
N ASP A 38 -7.22 12.75 1.55
CA ASP A 38 -7.98 14.00 1.33
C ASP A 38 -8.55 14.07 -0.09
N PRO A 39 -9.49 13.19 -0.47
CA PRO A 39 -10.02 13.16 -1.82
C PRO A 39 -10.91 14.38 -2.10
N PHE A 40 -10.77 14.95 -3.30
CA PHE A 40 -11.65 16.00 -3.77
C PHE A 40 -13.10 15.52 -3.86
N HIS A 41 -14.02 16.34 -3.35
CA HIS A 41 -15.45 16.15 -3.54
C HIS A 41 -16.16 17.51 -3.79
N PRO A 42 -17.01 17.65 -4.82
CA PRO A 42 -17.54 18.94 -5.26
C PRO A 42 -18.43 19.67 -4.24
N ILE A 43 -18.97 18.97 -3.24
CA ILE A 43 -19.83 19.55 -2.20
C ILE A 43 -19.11 19.46 -0.84
N GLU A 44 -18.80 18.24 -0.44
CA GLU A 44 -18.20 17.90 0.86
C GLU A 44 -16.72 18.31 1.03
N ASN A 45 -15.91 18.35 -0.04
CA ASN A 45 -14.49 18.65 0.07
C ASN A 45 -13.87 19.28 -1.19
N ARG A 46 -14.17 20.55 -1.44
CA ARG A 46 -13.70 21.25 -2.65
C ARG A 46 -12.20 21.52 -2.70
N ASN A 47 -11.51 21.38 -1.58
CA ASN A 47 -10.07 21.64 -1.47
C ASN A 47 -9.25 20.34 -1.51
N GLY A 48 -9.91 19.17 -1.53
CA GLY A 48 -9.23 17.89 -1.59
C GLY A 48 -8.44 17.71 -2.89
N VAL A 49 -7.59 16.69 -2.89
CA VAL A 49 -6.72 16.29 -3.99
C VAL A 49 -7.56 15.70 -5.12
N ILE A 50 -7.33 16.17 -6.35
CA ILE A 50 -8.00 15.64 -7.55
C ILE A 50 -7.13 14.54 -8.16
N GLN A 51 -7.74 13.37 -8.41
CA GLN A 51 -7.01 12.25 -9.00
C GLN A 51 -6.78 12.44 -10.49
N MET A 52 -5.52 12.63 -10.87
CA MET A 52 -5.06 12.70 -12.27
C MET A 52 -4.01 11.64 -12.59
N GLY A 53 -3.67 10.76 -11.63
CA GLY A 53 -2.62 9.76 -11.77
C GLY A 53 -3.06 8.40 -12.32
N LEU A 54 -4.37 8.11 -12.32
CA LEU A 54 -4.91 6.84 -12.83
C LEU A 54 -5.29 6.98 -14.31
N SER A 55 -4.88 6.00 -15.11
CA SER A 55 -5.27 5.90 -16.51
C SER A 55 -6.60 5.15 -16.64
N GLU A 56 -7.68 5.77 -16.19
CA GLU A 56 -9.04 5.23 -16.25
C GLU A 56 -9.88 5.91 -17.34
N ASN A 57 -10.74 5.15 -18.00
CA ASN A 57 -11.71 5.69 -18.96
C ASN A 57 -13.13 5.59 -18.38
N GLN A 58 -13.69 6.73 -17.98
CA GLN A 58 -14.99 6.84 -17.33
C GLN A 58 -16.10 7.34 -18.28
N VAL A 59 -15.79 7.56 -19.57
CA VAL A 59 -16.72 8.18 -20.55
C VAL A 59 -17.47 7.13 -21.39
N LEU A 60 -17.55 5.89 -20.91
CA LEU A 60 -18.30 4.80 -21.57
C LEU A 60 -19.81 4.94 -21.36
#